data_AF-A0AAV6IY68-F1
#
_entry.id   AF-A0AAV6IY68-F1
#
_cell.length_a   1.000
_cell.length_b   1.000
_cell.length_c   1.000
_cell.angle_alpha   90.00
_cell.angle_beta   90.00
_cell.angle_gamma   90.00
#
_symmetry.space_group_name_H-M   'P 1'
#
loop_
_entity.id
_entity.type
_entity.pdbx_description
1 polymer ?
#
loop_
_entity_poly.entity_id
_entity_poly.type
_entity_poly.pdbx_seq_one_letter_code
_entity_poly.pdbx_strand_id
1 'polypeptide(L)'
;MNCYIAILLLLLLKFATNSSNNIPDDFTFNGYLKLDGTAELGSNGLFTLNNSSRQAYGHAFYNFPIQFKNSSNASVISFSTTFIFAIVPEYVKLGGHGIAFVMSPNKDIPGALPSQYLV
;
A
#
# COMPACT_ATOMS: atom_id res chain seq x y z
N MET A 1 -19.02 32.82 -30.14
CA MET A 1 -17.56 32.68 -29.98
C MET A 1 -17.17 32.22 -28.57
N ASN A 2 -17.67 32.82 -27.50
CA ASN A 2 -17.32 32.45 -26.11
C ASN A 2 -17.72 31.02 -25.67
N CYS A 3 -18.88 30.49 -26.07
CA CYS A 3 -19.26 29.12 -25.67
C CYS A 3 -18.34 28.04 -26.25
N TYR A 4 -17.88 28.20 -27.49
CA TYR A 4 -16.96 27.25 -28.12
C TYR A 4 -15.60 27.23 -27.42
N ILE A 5 -15.12 28.39 -26.98
CA ILE A 5 -13.88 28.51 -26.21
C ILE A 5 -14.02 27.85 -24.84
N ALA A 6 -15.16 28.04 -24.15
CA ALA A 6 -15.42 27.39 -22.86
C ALA A 6 -15.53 25.86 -22.99
N ILE A 7 -16.20 25.37 -24.04
CA ILE A 7 -16.31 23.93 -24.32
C ILE A 7 -14.95 23.33 -24.66
N LEU A 8 -14.15 24.02 -25.48
CA LEU A 8 -12.79 23.61 -25.80
C LEU A 8 -11.89 23.57 -24.55
N LEU A 9 -12.00 24.57 -23.67
CA LEU A 9 -11.28 24.60 -22.40
C LEU A 9 -11.67 23.42 -21.50
N LEU A 10 -12.97 23.12 -21.38
CA LEU A 10 -13.48 21.97 -20.62
C LEU A 10 -13.01 20.63 -21.20
N LEU A 11 -12.91 20.52 -22.52
CA LEU A 11 -12.38 19.33 -23.20
C LEU A 11 -10.87 19.18 -22.96
N LEU A 12 -10.11 20.27 -23.02
CA LEU A 12 -8.67 20.28 -22.72
C LEU A 12 -8.38 19.93 -21.26
N LEU A 13 -9.22 20.42 -20.32
CA LEU A 13 -9.16 20.04 -18.91
C LEU A 13 -9.41 18.54 -18.71
N LYS A 14 -10.41 17.96 -19.38
CA LYS A 14 -10.68 16.51 -19.34
C LYS A 14 -9.52 15.68 -19.92
N PHE A 15 -8.90 16.16 -21.00
CA PHE A 15 -7.73 15.51 -21.59
C PHE A 15 -6.49 15.61 -20.68
N ALA A 16 -6.27 16.76 -20.04
CA ALA A 16 -5.18 16.93 -19.08
C ALA A 16 -5.36 16.06 -17.81
N THR A 17 -6.60 15.79 -17.41
CA THR A 17 -6.89 14.87 -16.29
C THR A 17 -6.78 13.39 -16.66
N ASN A 18 -6.62 13.03 -17.94
CA ASN A 18 -6.22 11.69 -18.37
C ASN A 18 -4.69 11.53 -18.28
N SER A 19 -4.09 12.03 -17.20
CA SER A 19 -2.68 11.79 -16.91
C SER A 19 -2.54 10.36 -16.42
N SER A 20 -2.23 9.47 -17.38
CA SER A 20 -1.65 8.14 -17.24
C SER A 20 -2.32 7.18 -16.26
N ASN A 21 -2.30 5.90 -16.60
CA ASN A 21 -2.26 4.87 -15.57
C ASN A 21 -0.98 5.14 -14.76
N ASN A 22 -1.06 5.98 -13.73
CA ASN A 22 0.02 6.28 -12.80
C ASN A 22 0.23 5.04 -11.92
N ILE A 23 0.63 3.93 -12.52
CA ILE A 23 1.53 3.03 -11.84
C ILE A 23 2.85 3.79 -11.94
N PRO A 24 3.34 4.42 -10.86
CA PRO A 24 4.64 5.04 -10.94
C PRO A 24 5.62 3.90 -11.27
N ASP A 25 6.53 4.12 -12.22
CA ASP A 25 7.75 3.29 -12.35
C ASP A 25 8.68 3.45 -11.11
N ASP A 26 8.13 3.94 -10.00
CA ASP A 26 8.77 4.34 -8.78
C ASP A 26 8.03 3.63 -7.62
N PHE A 27 8.76 3.17 -6.61
CA PHE A 27 8.21 2.42 -5.47
C PHE A 27 7.41 3.33 -4.50
N THR A 28 6.84 4.42 -4.99
CA THR A 28 6.16 5.46 -4.22
C THR A 28 4.66 5.17 -4.12
N PHE A 29 4.25 4.58 -2.99
CA PHE A 29 2.84 4.30 -2.67
C PHE A 29 2.17 5.40 -1.82
N ASN A 30 2.64 6.64 -1.94
CA ASN A 30 2.14 7.77 -1.14
C ASN A 30 0.65 8.02 -1.40
N GLY A 31 -0.17 7.94 -0.34
CA GLY A 31 -1.63 8.09 -0.43
C GLY A 31 -2.37 6.84 -0.92
N TYR A 32 -1.65 5.78 -1.30
CA TYR A 32 -2.23 4.50 -1.74
C TYR A 32 -2.25 3.45 -0.63
N LEU A 33 -1.51 3.65 0.46
CA LEU A 33 -1.50 2.74 1.61
C LEU A 33 -2.29 3.34 2.79
N LYS A 34 -3.08 2.50 3.44
CA LYS A 34 -3.58 2.71 4.80
C LYS A 34 -2.57 2.10 5.76
N LEU A 35 -1.96 2.95 6.59
CA LEU A 35 -1.04 2.53 7.64
C LEU A 35 -1.80 2.32 8.95
N ASP A 36 -1.39 1.34 9.73
CA ASP A 36 -1.94 1.06 11.07
C ASP A 36 -0.85 0.51 12.00
N GLY A 37 -1.13 0.52 13.31
CA GLY A 37 -0.17 0.19 14.35
C GLY A 37 0.98 1.20 14.38
N THR A 38 2.22 0.72 14.40
CA THR A 38 3.42 1.56 14.36
C THR A 38 3.89 1.93 12.95
N ALA A 39 3.12 1.59 11.91
CA ALA A 39 3.55 1.83 10.55
C ALA A 39 3.48 3.32 10.19
N GLU A 40 4.55 3.85 9.60
CA GLU A 40 4.65 5.25 9.20
C GLU A 40 5.39 5.45 7.87
N LEU A 41 5.12 6.60 7.22
CA LEU A 41 5.88 7.09 6.07
C LEU A 41 6.91 8.10 6.57
N GLY A 42 8.19 7.74 6.50
CA GLY A 42 9.28 8.63 6.86
C GLY A 42 9.43 9.80 5.90
N SER A 43 10.05 10.89 6.36
CA SER A 43 10.37 12.05 5.51
C SER A 43 11.34 11.74 4.37
N ASN A 44 12.03 10.60 4.44
CA ASN A 44 12.88 10.04 3.40
C ASN A 44 12.10 9.25 2.32
N GLY A 45 10.77 9.15 2.43
CA GLY A 45 9.92 8.42 1.50
C GLY A 45 9.87 6.91 1.71
N LEU A 46 10.52 6.40 2.77
CA LEU A 46 10.48 4.96 3.09
C LEU A 46 9.37 4.65 4.09
N PHE A 47 8.65 3.56 3.84
CA PHE A 47 7.71 3.00 4.80
C PHE A 47 8.46 2.21 5.87
N THR A 48 8.15 2.51 7.12
CA THR A 48 8.66 1.78 8.28
C THR A 48 7.49 1.10 8.96
N LEU A 49 7.50 -0.24 9.04
CA LEU A 49 6.41 -0.99 9.69
C LEU A 49 6.48 -0.95 11.22
N ASN A 50 7.69 -0.88 11.78
CA ASN A 50 7.92 -0.73 13.22
C ASN A 50 9.23 0.03 13.51
N ASN A 51 9.32 0.63 14.69
CA ASN A 51 10.44 1.47 15.12
C ASN A 51 11.26 0.86 16.28
N SER A 52 11.40 -0.48 16.28
CA SER A 52 12.10 -1.25 17.32
C SER A 52 11.51 -1.14 18.74
N SER A 53 10.32 -0.58 18.89
CA SER A 53 9.60 -0.64 20.16
C SER A 53 9.24 -2.09 20.51
N ARG A 54 9.36 -2.43 21.79
CA ARG A 54 9.04 -3.78 22.28
C ARG A 54 7.56 -4.07 22.03
N GLN A 55 7.28 -5.28 21.54
CA GLN A 55 5.92 -5.76 21.32
C GLN A 55 5.09 -4.84 20.39
N ALA A 56 5.74 -4.21 19.42
CA ALA A 56 5.07 -3.46 18.37
C ALA A 56 4.68 -4.33 17.18
N TYR A 57 3.59 -3.93 16.55
CA TYR A 57 3.20 -4.40 15.24
C TYR A 57 2.74 -3.20 14.41
N GLY A 58 2.89 -3.31 13.10
CA GLY A 58 2.42 -2.31 12.17
C GLY A 58 2.33 -2.92 10.79
N HIS A 59 1.30 -2.50 10.07
CA HIS A 59 1.01 -3.01 8.74
C HIS A 59 0.55 -1.89 7.82
N ALA A 60 0.73 -2.13 6.52
CA ALA A 60 0.32 -1.23 5.47
C ALA A 60 -0.54 -1.99 4.47
N PHE A 61 -1.83 -1.64 4.39
CA PHE A 61 -2.74 -2.20 3.40
C PHE A 61 -2.90 -1.26 2.21
N TYR A 62 -2.94 -1.82 1.01
CA TYR A 62 -3.38 -1.05 -0.15
C TYR A 62 -4.82 -0.54 0.05
N ASN A 63 -5.04 0.74 -0.18
CA ASN A 63 -6.26 1.42 0.23
C ASN A 63 -7.45 1.08 -0.68
N PHE A 64 -7.19 0.63 -1.91
CA PHE A 64 -8.23 0.25 -2.85
C PHE A 64 -8.40 -1.27 -2.87
N PRO A 65 -9.62 -1.81 -2.72
CA PRO A 65 -9.84 -3.24 -2.79
C PRO A 65 -9.37 -3.83 -4.13
N ILE A 66 -8.73 -4.99 -4.08
CA ILE A 66 -8.32 -5.73 -5.28
C ILE A 66 -9.36 -6.80 -5.57
N GLN A 67 -9.97 -6.74 -6.76
CA GLN A 67 -10.94 -7.74 -7.21
C GLN A 67 -10.24 -8.90 -7.93
N PHE A 68 -10.09 -10.03 -7.24
CA PHE A 68 -9.46 -11.23 -7.83
C PHE A 68 -10.41 -12.08 -8.68
N LYS A 69 -11.73 -11.88 -8.56
CA LYS A 69 -12.77 -12.58 -9.32
C LYS A 69 -13.93 -11.63 -9.66
N ASN A 70 -14.44 -11.74 -10.89
CA ASN A 70 -15.59 -10.95 -11.35
C ASN A 70 -16.95 -11.52 -10.90
N SER A 71 -16.99 -12.81 -10.56
CA SER A 71 -18.15 -13.49 -10.01
C SER A 71 -17.71 -14.78 -9.31
N SER A 72 -18.60 -15.43 -8.54
CA SER A 72 -18.27 -16.65 -7.79
C SER A 72 -17.73 -17.78 -8.66
N ASN A 73 -18.18 -17.85 -9.91
CA ASN A 73 -17.81 -18.89 -10.88
C ASN A 73 -16.71 -18.46 -11.86
N ALA A 74 -16.22 -17.21 -11.76
CA ALA A 74 -15.14 -16.73 -12.60
C ALA A 74 -13.79 -17.30 -12.18
N SER A 75 -12.89 -17.41 -13.16
CA SER A 75 -11.46 -17.70 -12.95
C SER A 75 -10.82 -16.62 -12.06
N VAL A 76 -9.84 -17.03 -11.25
CA VAL A 76 -9.02 -16.09 -10.48
C VAL A 76 -8.06 -15.35 -11.41
N ILE A 77 -7.87 -14.06 -11.17
CA ILE A 77 -6.84 -13.26 -11.82
C ILE A 77 -5.50 -13.51 -11.14
N SER A 78 -4.49 -13.90 -11.92
CA SER A 78 -3.11 -14.04 -11.43
C SER A 78 -2.51 -12.68 -11.08
N PHE A 79 -1.67 -12.65 -10.04
CA PHE A 79 -0.95 -11.44 -9.63
C PHE A 79 0.54 -11.74 -9.41
N SER A 80 1.34 -10.69 -9.49
CA SER A 80 2.74 -10.68 -9.08
C SER A 80 2.98 -9.40 -8.29
N THR A 81 3.87 -9.47 -7.32
CA THR A 81 4.31 -8.31 -6.54
C THR A 81 5.78 -8.45 -6.21
N THR A 82 6.45 -7.31 -6.10
CA THR A 82 7.86 -7.22 -5.73
C THR A 82 7.98 -6.14 -4.67
N PHE A 83 8.68 -6.46 -3.58
CA PHE A 83 8.97 -5.53 -2.51
C PHE A 83 10.46 -5.59 -2.19
N ILE A 84 11.04 -4.42 -1.91
CA ILE A 84 12.40 -4.27 -1.41
C ILE A 84 12.26 -3.82 0.03
N PHE A 85 12.95 -4.51 0.94
CA PHE A 85 12.86 -4.23 2.37
C PHE A 85 14.22 -4.41 3.03
N ALA A 86 14.39 -3.76 4.18
CA ALA A 86 15.53 -3.94 5.05
C ALA A 86 15.03 -4.25 6.47
N ILE A 87 15.68 -5.20 7.14
CA ILE A 87 15.43 -5.52 8.54
C ILE A 87 16.67 -5.10 9.32
N VAL A 88 16.51 -4.14 10.21
CA VAL A 88 17.57 -3.69 11.11
C VAL A 88 17.24 -4.19 12.52
N PRO A 89 17.92 -5.25 13.01
CA PRO A 89 17.62 -5.78 14.34
C PRO A 89 18.13 -4.85 15.45
N GLU A 90 17.36 -4.71 16.52
CA GLU A 90 17.80 -4.04 17.76
C GLU A 90 19.01 -4.79 18.37
N TYR A 91 18.95 -6.12 18.37
CA TYR A 91 20.03 -7.00 18.82
C TYR A 91 20.45 -7.94 17.70
N VAL A 92 21.62 -7.68 17.10
CA VAL A 92 22.17 -8.44 15.95
C VAL A 92 22.21 -9.96 16.20
N LYS A 93 22.40 -10.41 17.45
CA LYS A 93 22.47 -11.83 17.81
C LYS A 93 21.12 -12.51 18.05
N LEU A 94 20.05 -11.75 18.28
CA LEU A 94 18.71 -12.29 18.58
C LEU A 94 17.78 -12.25 17.37
N GLY A 95 18.04 -11.36 16.41
CA GLY A 95 17.17 -11.17 15.25
C GLY A 95 15.84 -10.51 15.62
N GLY A 96 14.81 -10.76 14.83
CA GLY A 96 13.46 -10.24 15.01
C GLY A 96 12.42 -11.21 14.47
N HIS A 97 11.14 -10.84 14.57
CA HIS A 97 10.03 -11.75 14.26
C HIS A 97 9.82 -11.96 12.76
N GLY A 98 10.00 -10.91 11.94
CA GLY A 98 9.94 -10.98 10.49
C GLY A 98 8.94 -10.00 9.87
N ILE A 99 8.56 -10.31 8.63
CA ILE A 99 7.60 -9.58 7.80
C ILE A 99 6.76 -10.58 7.02
N ALA A 100 5.49 -10.26 6.78
CA ALA A 100 4.59 -11.06 5.96
C ALA A 100 3.93 -10.19 4.88
N PHE A 101 3.74 -10.75 3.68
CA PHE A 101 2.81 -10.23 2.70
C PHE A 101 1.47 -10.94 2.89
N VAL A 102 0.40 -10.17 3.04
CA VAL A 102 -0.93 -10.71 3.33
C VAL A 102 -1.97 -10.20 2.34
N MET A 103 -2.91 -11.07 1.99
CA MET A 103 -4.16 -10.70 1.32
C MET A 103 -5.29 -10.95 2.31
N SER A 104 -6.08 -9.92 2.60
CA SER A 104 -7.16 -9.99 3.59
C SER A 104 -8.43 -9.34 3.04
N PRO A 105 -9.62 -9.87 3.36
CA PRO A 105 -10.90 -9.23 3.02
C PRO A 105 -11.12 -7.92 3.78
N ASN A 106 -10.40 -7.70 4.89
CA ASN A 106 -10.44 -6.46 5.66
C ASN A 106 -9.03 -5.91 5.90
N LYS A 107 -8.92 -4.58 6.02
CA LYS A 107 -7.67 -3.90 6.34
C LYS A 107 -7.39 -3.87 7.84
N ASP A 108 -8.43 -3.98 8.66
CA ASP A 108 -8.26 -4.02 10.11
C ASP A 108 -8.03 -5.45 10.57
N ILE A 109 -7.11 -5.61 11.52
CA ILE A 109 -6.74 -6.92 12.10
C ILE A 109 -7.10 -6.93 13.59
N PRO A 110 -8.38 -7.09 13.95
CA PRO A 110 -8.80 -7.10 15.35
C PRO A 110 -8.16 -8.29 16.08
N GLY A 111 -7.57 -8.03 17.24
CA GLY A 111 -6.86 -9.06 18.03
C GLY A 111 -5.46 -9.38 17.51
N ALA A 112 -4.86 -8.53 16.67
CA ALA A 112 -3.46 -8.63 16.30
C ALA A 112 -2.57 -8.73 17.56
N LEU A 113 -1.64 -9.68 17.53
CA LEU A 113 -0.67 -9.88 18.59
C LEU A 113 0.72 -9.58 18.04
N PRO A 114 1.58 -8.88 18.80
CA PRO A 114 2.93 -8.62 18.37
C PRO A 114 3.78 -9.89 18.41
N SER A 115 5.03 -9.78 18.00
CA SER A 115 6.00 -10.87 18.03
C SER A 115 5.77 -11.92 16.93
N GLN A 116 5.69 -13.21 17.27
CA GLN A 116 5.68 -14.33 16.32
C GLN A 116 4.44 -14.44 15.43
N TYR A 117 3.42 -13.60 15.63
CA TYR A 117 2.15 -13.69 14.91
C TYR A 117 2.12 -12.89 13.59
N LEU A 118 3.05 -11.94 13.40
CA LEU A 118 3.23 -11.19 12.13
C LEU A 118 1.96 -10.49 11.60
N VAL A 119 1.08 -10.07 12.51
CA VAL A 119 -0.20 -9.37 12.23
C VAL A 119 -0.12 -7.90 12.60
#